data_AF-I1H7A9-F1
#
_entry.id   AF-I1H7A9-F1
#
_cell.length_a   1.000
_cell.length_b   1.000
_cell.length_c   1.000
_cell.angle_alpha   90.00
_cell.angle_beta   90.00
_cell.angle_gamma   90.00
#
_symmetry.space_group_name_H-M   'P 1'
#
loop_
_entity.id
_entity.type
_entity.pdbx_description
1 polymer ?
#
loop_
_entity_poly.entity_id
_entity_poly.type
_entity_poly.pdbx_seq_one_letter_code
_entity_poly.pdbx_strand_id
1 'polypeptide(L)'
;MGLLNKTSKQTAKLKSLLGVAVSRIAVVRRPRAARKSIARSDVSQLLALGHLDRALHRAEQVIQEDNMLEAFDIIELYCKRLIEQAPQLDKPQECGEELREAAAGIMFAAGWCGDLPELLFARTILADKFGSNFAVVAKEGAGVVDPILAWKLSGNTSSMELKKKVTEEIAAENNMSVDFSELIEETEEDNINAPNCQELDDQMPCQDNTDESSESDDGHPHSHKTNTSGLESDENMHGISNSDGSDDEVVGQRNRRWWHLGCA
;
A
#
# COMPACT_ATOMS: atom_id res chain seq x y z
N MET A 1 40.65 -8.07 -2.35
CA MET A 1 40.16 -7.11 -3.37
C MET A 1 38.67 -7.27 -3.74
N GLY A 2 37.97 -8.37 -3.40
CA GLY A 2 36.60 -8.62 -3.88
C GLY A 2 35.45 -7.87 -3.19
N LEU A 3 35.58 -7.50 -1.90
CA LEU A 3 34.47 -6.93 -1.11
C LEU A 3 34.13 -5.49 -1.50
N LEU A 4 35.13 -4.63 -1.69
CA LEU A 4 34.96 -3.22 -2.06
C LEU A 4 34.29 -3.07 -3.44
N ASN A 5 34.60 -3.96 -4.39
CA ASN A 5 33.99 -3.94 -5.71
C ASN A 5 32.55 -4.44 -5.71
N LYS A 6 32.17 -5.30 -4.74
CA LYS A 6 30.80 -5.79 -4.59
C LYS A 6 29.88 -4.69 -4.04
N THR A 7 30.33 -3.99 -2.99
CA THR A 7 29.53 -2.94 -2.33
C THR A 7 29.27 -1.77 -3.27
N SER A 8 30.28 -1.32 -4.01
CA SER A 8 30.15 -0.23 -4.99
C SER A 8 29.14 -0.55 -6.10
N LYS A 9 29.14 -1.79 -6.63
CA LYS A 9 28.14 -2.26 -7.60
C LYS A 9 26.72 -2.28 -7.03
N GLN A 10 26.57 -2.74 -5.78
CA GLN A 10 25.29 -2.72 -5.09
C GLN A 10 24.78 -1.28 -4.87
N THR A 11 25.67 -0.35 -4.54
CA THR A 11 25.33 1.08 -4.39
C THR A 11 24.84 1.70 -5.69
N ALA A 12 25.53 1.43 -6.82
CA ALA A 12 25.07 1.89 -8.13
C ALA A 12 23.69 1.34 -8.49
N LYS A 13 23.45 0.03 -8.22
CA LYS A 13 22.15 -0.61 -8.43
C LYS A 13 21.06 0.00 -7.54
N LEU A 14 21.35 0.21 -6.26
CA LEU A 14 20.43 0.85 -5.31
C LEU A 14 20.05 2.24 -5.78
N LYS A 15 21.03 3.07 -6.17
CA LYS A 15 20.78 4.41 -6.70
C LYS A 15 19.86 4.40 -7.92
N SER A 16 20.07 3.45 -8.85
CA SER A 16 19.19 3.28 -10.00
C SER A 16 17.77 2.90 -9.59
N LEU A 17 17.60 1.92 -8.68
CA LEU A 17 16.28 1.50 -8.18
C LEU A 17 15.54 2.64 -7.50
N LEU A 18 16.21 3.39 -6.63
CA LEU A 18 15.61 4.54 -5.95
C LEU A 18 15.23 5.65 -6.93
N GLY A 19 16.03 5.88 -7.97
CA GLY A 19 15.69 6.84 -9.03
C GLY A 19 14.40 6.44 -9.77
N VAL A 20 14.27 5.16 -10.12
CA VAL A 20 13.05 4.62 -10.73
C VAL A 20 11.86 4.72 -9.76
N ALA A 21 12.06 4.44 -8.47
CA ALA A 21 11.02 4.58 -7.45
C ALA A 21 10.49 6.02 -7.41
N VAL A 22 11.36 7.04 -7.40
CA VAL A 22 10.94 8.46 -7.45
C VAL A 22 10.08 8.75 -8.67
N SER A 23 10.48 8.29 -9.86
CA SER A 23 9.68 8.44 -11.08
C SER A 23 8.34 7.68 -10.99
N ARG A 24 8.33 6.49 -10.40
CA ARG A 24 7.12 5.68 -10.19
C ARG A 24 6.14 6.38 -9.26
N ILE A 25 6.61 6.95 -8.14
CA ILE A 25 5.78 7.68 -7.17
C ILE A 25 5.01 8.80 -7.88
N ALA A 26 5.64 9.56 -8.78
CA ALA A 26 4.97 10.60 -9.55
C ALA A 26 3.79 10.08 -10.40
N VAL A 27 3.85 8.82 -10.85
CA VAL A 27 2.78 8.17 -11.60
C VAL A 27 1.70 7.61 -10.67
N VAL A 28 2.08 6.88 -9.62
CA VAL A 28 1.12 6.16 -8.75
C VAL A 28 0.34 7.09 -7.81
N ARG A 29 0.80 8.33 -7.61
CA ARG A 29 0.01 9.38 -6.92
C ARG A 29 -1.30 9.70 -7.62
N ARG A 30 -1.35 9.64 -8.95
CA ARG A 30 -2.56 10.01 -9.73
C ARG A 30 -3.77 9.11 -9.41
N PRO A 31 -3.69 7.78 -9.52
CA PRO A 31 -4.82 6.92 -9.18
C PRO A 31 -5.21 6.97 -7.69
N ARG A 32 -4.25 7.19 -6.78
CA ARG A 32 -4.51 7.42 -5.34
C ARG A 32 -5.35 8.68 -5.11
N ALA A 33 -4.94 9.79 -5.72
CA ALA A 33 -5.68 11.06 -5.64
C ALA A 33 -7.08 10.95 -6.27
N ALA A 34 -7.23 10.21 -7.37
CA ALA A 34 -8.53 9.96 -7.96
C ALA A 34 -9.44 9.17 -7.00
N ARG A 35 -8.95 8.11 -6.36
CA ARG A 35 -9.71 7.35 -5.35
C ARG A 35 -10.09 8.20 -4.15
N LYS A 36 -9.19 9.05 -3.65
CA LYS A 36 -9.50 10.04 -2.60
C LYS A 36 -10.66 10.94 -3.02
N SER A 37 -10.61 11.49 -4.23
CA SER A 37 -11.66 12.38 -4.75
C SER A 37 -13.01 11.68 -4.89
N ILE A 38 -13.02 10.44 -5.41
CA ILE A 38 -14.22 9.63 -5.53
C ILE A 38 -14.80 9.34 -4.15
N ALA A 39 -13.98 8.89 -3.19
CA ALA A 39 -14.43 8.62 -1.83
C ALA A 39 -15.01 9.87 -1.16
N ARG A 40 -14.41 11.06 -1.34
CA ARG A 40 -14.99 12.33 -0.84
C ARG A 40 -16.37 12.64 -1.44
N SER A 41 -16.52 12.44 -2.75
CA SER A 41 -17.83 12.61 -3.41
C SER A 41 -18.85 11.58 -2.90
N ASP A 42 -18.43 10.34 -2.64
CA ASP A 42 -19.30 9.30 -2.12
C ASP A 42 -19.77 9.63 -0.70
N VAL A 43 -18.90 10.22 0.15
CA VAL A 43 -19.28 10.71 1.48
C VAL A 43 -20.43 11.72 1.37
N SER A 44 -20.29 12.77 0.56
CA SER A 44 -21.31 13.81 0.47
C SER A 44 -22.64 13.27 -0.07
N GLN A 45 -22.60 12.40 -1.09
CA GLN A 45 -23.79 11.75 -1.63
C GLN A 45 -24.49 10.85 -0.60
N LEU A 46 -23.73 10.05 0.17
CA LEU A 46 -24.29 9.17 1.19
C LEU A 46 -24.90 9.95 2.35
N LEU A 47 -24.29 11.06 2.76
CA LEU A 47 -24.86 11.96 3.76
C LEU A 47 -26.19 12.56 3.27
N ALA A 48 -26.29 12.91 1.99
CA ALA A 48 -27.52 13.48 1.42
C ALA A 48 -28.68 12.47 1.39
N LEU A 49 -28.34 11.18 1.35
CA LEU A 49 -29.28 10.06 1.43
C LEU A 49 -29.57 9.62 2.87
N GLY A 50 -28.93 10.22 3.88
CA GLY A 50 -29.07 9.81 5.28
C GLY A 50 -28.34 8.51 5.65
N HIS A 51 -27.38 8.06 4.85
CA HIS A 51 -26.63 6.82 5.08
C HIS A 51 -25.32 7.07 5.83
N LEU A 52 -25.42 7.46 7.11
CA LEU A 52 -24.27 7.88 7.93
C LEU A 52 -23.18 6.80 8.06
N ASP A 53 -23.55 5.56 8.39
CA ASP A 53 -22.59 4.46 8.56
C ASP A 53 -21.76 4.22 7.29
N ARG A 54 -22.42 4.20 6.13
CA ARG A 54 -21.76 4.06 4.83
C ARG A 54 -20.88 5.28 4.52
N ALA A 55 -21.30 6.47 4.90
CA ALA A 55 -20.51 7.69 4.73
C ALA A 55 -19.23 7.62 5.58
N LEU A 56 -19.29 7.14 6.82
CA LEU A 56 -18.12 6.92 7.66
C LEU A 56 -17.15 5.90 7.07
N HIS A 57 -17.67 4.82 6.48
CA HIS A 57 -16.84 3.85 5.76
C HIS A 57 -16.12 4.48 4.56
N ARG A 58 -16.77 5.41 3.85
CA ARG A 58 -16.11 6.17 2.77
C ARG A 58 -15.15 7.22 3.30
N ALA A 59 -15.41 7.83 4.45
CA ALA A 59 -14.48 8.74 5.11
C ALA A 59 -13.19 8.03 5.54
N GLU A 60 -13.29 6.78 6.01
CA GLU A 60 -12.12 5.92 6.26
C GLU A 60 -11.26 5.74 5.00
N GLN A 61 -11.91 5.49 3.86
CA GLN A 61 -11.21 5.39 2.58
C GLN A 61 -10.52 6.71 2.19
N VAL A 62 -11.14 7.87 2.47
CA VAL A 62 -10.50 9.19 2.26
C VAL A 62 -9.23 9.31 3.08
N ILE A 63 -9.27 8.91 4.37
CA ILE A 63 -8.12 8.94 5.28
C ILE A 63 -7.01 8.03 4.79
N GLN A 64 -7.33 6.80 4.39
CA GLN A 64 -6.35 5.83 3.89
C GLN A 64 -5.63 6.32 2.63
N GLU A 65 -6.37 6.87 1.66
CA GLU A 65 -5.75 7.37 0.43
C GLU A 65 -4.92 8.64 0.69
N ASP A 66 -5.33 9.50 1.63
CA ASP A 66 -4.54 10.66 2.01
C ASP A 66 -3.25 10.28 2.73
N ASN A 67 -3.34 9.37 3.71
CA ASN A 67 -2.19 8.82 4.40
C ASN A 67 -1.18 8.20 3.42
N MET A 68 -1.67 7.52 2.38
CA MET A 68 -0.78 6.98 1.35
C MET A 68 -0.10 8.06 0.51
N LEU A 69 -0.82 9.10 0.12
CA LEU A 69 -0.25 10.23 -0.61
C LEU A 69 0.83 10.94 0.21
N GLU A 70 0.60 11.14 1.50
CA GLU A 70 1.59 11.75 2.40
C GLU A 70 2.77 10.81 2.67
N ALA A 71 2.54 9.50 2.81
CA ALA A 71 3.62 8.53 2.94
C ALA A 71 4.52 8.52 1.69
N PHE A 72 3.94 8.67 0.49
CA PHE A 72 4.71 8.81 -0.74
C PHE A 72 5.63 10.03 -0.74
N ASP A 73 5.23 11.15 -0.12
CA ASP A 73 6.07 12.34 0.00
C ASP A 73 7.31 12.05 0.89
N ILE A 74 7.12 11.33 2.01
CA ILE A 74 8.22 10.91 2.89
C ILE A 74 9.14 9.90 2.18
N ILE A 75 8.57 8.90 1.51
CA ILE A 75 9.34 7.88 0.77
C ILE A 75 10.16 8.54 -0.35
N GLU A 76 9.59 9.50 -1.08
CA GLU A 76 10.30 10.24 -2.11
C GLU A 76 11.50 11.02 -1.53
N LEU A 77 11.30 11.68 -0.38
CA LEU A 77 12.35 12.38 0.35
C LEU A 77 13.50 11.41 0.72
N TYR A 78 13.18 10.25 1.28
CA TYR A 78 14.20 9.24 1.63
C TYR A 78 14.92 8.68 0.42
N CYS A 79 14.20 8.39 -0.68
CA CYS A 79 14.83 7.99 -1.93
C CYS A 79 15.88 9.03 -2.38
N LYS A 80 15.50 10.32 -2.40
CA LYS A 80 16.39 11.41 -2.80
C LYS A 80 17.61 11.53 -1.88
N ARG A 81 17.41 11.46 -0.56
CA ARG A 81 18.49 11.49 0.44
C ARG A 81 19.49 10.36 0.23
N LEU A 82 19.01 9.13 0.06
CA LEU A 82 19.86 7.96 -0.17
C LEU A 82 20.60 8.02 -1.51
N ILE A 83 19.99 8.61 -2.55
CA ILE A 83 20.63 8.85 -3.84
C ILE A 83 21.76 9.88 -3.72
N GLU A 84 21.52 10.98 -3.02
CA GLU A 84 22.46 12.08 -2.81
C GLU A 84 23.68 11.60 -2.00
N GLN A 85 23.44 10.84 -0.94
CA GLN A 85 24.48 10.33 -0.03
C GLN A 85 24.91 8.89 -0.33
N ALA A 86 24.61 8.38 -1.53
CA ALA A 86 24.92 7.00 -1.92
C ALA A 86 26.37 6.54 -1.64
N PRO A 87 27.42 7.37 -1.82
CA PRO A 87 28.80 6.95 -1.50
C PRO A 87 29.00 6.55 -0.03
N GLN A 88 28.25 7.12 0.90
CA GLN A 88 28.34 6.78 2.32
C GLN A 88 27.77 5.39 2.63
N LEU A 89 26.86 4.88 1.78
CA LEU A 89 26.25 3.56 1.93
C LEU A 89 27.22 2.40 1.67
N ASP A 90 28.43 2.66 1.15
CA ASP A 90 29.50 1.67 1.10
C ASP A 90 30.19 1.48 2.46
N LYS A 91 29.93 2.38 3.40
CA LYS A 91 30.45 2.36 4.76
C LYS A 91 29.30 2.57 5.77
N PRO A 92 28.42 1.56 5.93
CA PRO A 92 27.19 1.67 6.73
C PRO A 92 27.42 2.02 8.21
N GLN A 93 28.59 1.70 8.77
CA GLN A 93 29.00 2.09 10.12
C GLN A 93 29.41 3.57 10.26
N GLU A 94 29.72 4.26 9.17
CA GLU A 94 30.02 5.70 9.15
C GLU A 94 28.77 6.55 8.83
N CYS A 95 27.61 5.93 8.56
CA CYS A 95 26.37 6.63 8.24
C CYS A 95 25.76 7.26 9.49
N GLY A 96 25.47 8.57 9.42
CA GLY A 96 24.73 9.30 10.46
C GLY A 96 23.27 8.86 10.58
N GLU A 97 22.61 9.30 11.66
CA GLU A 97 21.24 8.90 12.00
C GLU A 97 20.24 9.18 10.88
N GLU A 98 20.29 10.34 10.24
CA GLU A 98 19.39 10.71 9.14
C GLU A 98 19.45 9.74 7.96
N LEU A 99 20.64 9.24 7.61
CA LEU A 99 20.82 8.31 6.50
C LEU A 99 20.36 6.90 6.88
N ARG A 100 20.53 6.53 8.16
CA ARG A 100 20.02 5.27 8.71
C ARG A 100 18.50 5.28 8.80
N GLU A 101 17.90 6.38 9.23
CA GLU A 101 16.45 6.57 9.25
C GLU A 101 15.87 6.47 7.83
N ALA A 102 16.47 7.16 6.85
CA ALA A 102 16.03 7.04 5.46
C ALA A 102 16.13 5.60 4.93
N ALA A 103 17.21 4.88 5.25
CA ALA A 103 17.37 3.48 4.88
C ALA A 103 16.31 2.60 5.55
N ALA A 104 16.08 2.77 6.86
CA ALA A 104 15.06 2.03 7.61
C ALA A 104 13.66 2.32 7.07
N GLY A 105 13.33 3.58 6.78
CA GLY A 105 12.07 4.00 6.20
C GLY A 105 11.79 3.36 4.84
N ILE A 106 12.79 3.25 3.95
CA ILE A 106 12.65 2.52 2.68
C ILE A 106 12.41 1.02 2.92
N MET A 107 13.15 0.41 3.85
CA MET A 107 12.98 -1.01 4.18
C MET A 107 11.60 -1.31 4.77
N PHE A 108 11.11 -0.43 5.63
CA PHE A 108 9.77 -0.49 6.19
C PHE A 108 8.71 -0.34 5.09
N ALA A 109 8.76 0.75 4.32
CA ALA A 109 7.80 1.07 3.27
C ALA A 109 7.66 -0.02 2.19
N ALA A 110 8.73 -0.75 1.91
CA ALA A 110 8.71 -1.84 0.95
C ALA A 110 7.72 -2.97 1.32
N GLY A 111 7.26 -3.09 2.57
CA GLY A 111 6.22 -4.04 2.98
C GLY A 111 4.79 -3.57 2.68
N TRP A 112 4.59 -2.26 2.55
CA TRP A 112 3.27 -1.62 2.48
C TRP A 112 2.93 -1.11 1.08
N CYS A 113 3.95 -0.73 0.31
CA CYS A 113 3.79 -0.12 -1.00
C CYS A 113 3.92 -1.14 -2.15
N GLY A 114 2.86 -1.91 -2.41
CA GLY A 114 2.81 -2.84 -3.55
C GLY A 114 2.95 -2.16 -4.92
N ASP A 115 2.57 -0.89 -5.01
CA ASP A 115 2.69 -0.04 -6.21
C ASP A 115 4.16 0.35 -6.54
N LEU A 116 5.10 0.07 -5.63
CA LEU A 116 6.52 0.43 -5.72
C LEU A 116 7.42 -0.81 -5.59
N PRO A 117 7.42 -1.73 -6.57
CA PRO A 117 8.22 -2.95 -6.52
C PRO A 117 9.74 -2.68 -6.42
N GLU A 118 10.21 -1.52 -6.85
CA GLU A 118 11.60 -1.10 -6.72
C GLU A 118 12.07 -1.05 -5.26
N LEU A 119 11.17 -0.71 -4.32
CA LEU A 119 11.50 -0.66 -2.88
C LEU A 119 11.76 -2.05 -2.30
N LEU A 120 11.08 -3.08 -2.80
CA LEU A 120 11.33 -4.46 -2.40
C LEU A 120 12.78 -4.88 -2.72
N PHE A 121 13.26 -4.54 -3.92
CA PHE A 121 14.65 -4.80 -4.31
C PHE A 121 15.64 -3.91 -3.55
N ALA A 122 15.30 -2.64 -3.32
CA ALA A 122 16.12 -1.73 -2.54
C ALA A 122 16.31 -2.24 -1.10
N ARG A 123 15.25 -2.75 -0.48
CA ARG A 123 15.29 -3.37 0.86
C ARG A 123 16.29 -4.52 0.94
N THR A 124 16.36 -5.39 -0.08
CA THR A 124 17.35 -6.48 -0.09
C THR A 124 18.78 -5.95 -0.11
N ILE A 125 19.06 -4.93 -0.92
CA ILE A 125 20.40 -4.32 -0.98
C ILE A 125 20.74 -3.60 0.34
N LEU A 126 19.78 -2.91 0.94
CA LEU A 126 19.97 -2.23 2.23
C LEU A 126 20.17 -3.24 3.37
N ALA A 127 19.47 -4.38 3.37
CA ALA A 127 19.69 -5.46 4.33
C ALA A 127 21.10 -6.05 4.22
N ASP A 128 21.60 -6.26 2.98
CA ASP A 128 22.98 -6.71 2.74
C ASP A 128 24.02 -5.71 3.27
N LYS A 129 23.71 -4.41 3.24
CA LYS A 129 24.62 -3.33 3.67
C LYS A 129 24.59 -3.13 5.19
N PHE A 130 23.41 -2.93 5.77
CA PHE A 130 23.26 -2.60 7.20
C PHE A 130 23.16 -3.82 8.11
N GLY A 131 22.99 -5.02 7.54
CA GLY A 131 22.90 -6.28 8.27
C GLY A 131 21.46 -6.71 8.57
N SER A 132 21.29 -8.00 8.84
CA SER A 132 19.98 -8.62 9.08
C SER A 132 19.26 -8.07 10.30
N ASN A 133 19.97 -7.79 11.40
CA ASN A 133 19.35 -7.26 12.62
C ASN A 133 18.73 -5.88 12.37
N PHE A 134 19.45 -5.01 11.65
CA PHE A 134 18.92 -3.72 11.23
C PHE A 134 17.69 -3.89 10.34
N ALA A 135 17.72 -4.85 9.42
CA ALA A 135 16.60 -5.14 8.53
C ALA A 135 15.34 -5.59 9.28
N VAL A 136 15.47 -6.42 10.31
CA VAL A 136 14.35 -6.87 11.14
C VAL A 136 13.74 -5.71 11.91
N VAL A 137 14.56 -4.91 12.60
CA VAL A 137 14.10 -3.74 13.35
C VAL A 137 13.41 -2.72 12.44
N ALA A 138 14.00 -2.44 11.27
CA ALA A 138 13.40 -1.56 10.28
C ALA A 138 12.07 -2.09 9.75
N LYS A 139 11.94 -3.41 9.53
CA LYS A 139 10.69 -4.03 9.08
C LYS A 139 9.58 -3.92 10.12
N GLU A 140 9.93 -4.00 11.40
CA GLU A 140 8.99 -3.88 12.53
C GLU A 140 8.54 -2.42 12.77
N GLY A 141 9.23 -1.44 12.18
CA GLY A 141 8.92 -0.02 12.37
C GLY A 141 9.36 0.52 13.74
N ALA A 142 10.18 -0.23 14.49
CA ALA A 142 10.58 0.13 15.84
C ALA A 142 11.86 0.98 15.87
N GLY A 143 11.84 2.10 16.59
CA GLY A 143 13.01 2.87 17.07
C GLY A 143 13.92 3.54 16.03
N VAL A 144 13.85 3.15 14.75
CA VAL A 144 14.73 3.65 13.68
C VAL A 144 13.94 4.23 12.50
N VAL A 145 12.66 3.89 12.38
CA VAL A 145 11.78 4.40 11.34
C VAL A 145 11.08 5.65 11.87
N ASP A 146 10.92 6.66 11.02
CA ASP A 146 10.12 7.84 11.31
C ASP A 146 8.71 7.42 11.76
N PRO A 147 8.27 7.84 12.96
CA PRO A 147 7.00 7.41 13.54
C PRO A 147 5.79 7.88 12.72
N ILE A 148 5.90 9.00 12.00
CA ILE A 148 4.86 9.50 11.10
C ILE A 148 4.74 8.56 9.90
N LEU A 149 5.86 8.15 9.29
CA LEU A 149 5.82 7.18 8.19
C LEU A 149 5.22 5.84 8.66
N ALA A 150 5.66 5.36 9.83
CA ALA A 150 5.16 4.13 10.42
C ALA A 150 3.65 4.19 10.65
N TRP A 151 3.16 5.27 11.26
CA TRP A 151 1.74 5.51 11.51
C TRP A 151 0.91 5.57 10.22
N LYS A 152 1.38 6.31 9.21
CA LYS A 152 0.66 6.47 7.93
C LYS A 152 0.52 5.17 7.15
N LEU A 153 1.57 4.36 7.13
CA LEU A 153 1.59 3.11 6.37
C LEU A 153 0.87 1.97 7.10
N SER A 154 1.00 1.92 8.43
CA SER A 154 0.45 0.80 9.22
C SER A 154 -1.07 0.81 9.30
N GLY A 155 -1.70 1.92 8.90
CA GLY A 155 -3.15 1.99 8.73
C GLY A 155 -3.91 1.63 10.01
N ASN A 156 -3.36 1.99 11.18
CA ASN A 156 -4.06 1.74 12.44
C ASN A 156 -5.44 2.39 12.31
N THR A 157 -6.47 1.55 12.36
CA THR A 157 -7.87 1.85 12.05
C THR A 157 -8.18 3.30 12.38
N SER A 158 -8.49 4.11 11.36
CA SER A 158 -8.71 5.53 11.58
C SER A 158 -9.75 5.67 12.69
N SER A 159 -9.35 6.28 13.81
CA SER A 159 -10.22 6.42 14.98
C SER A 159 -11.59 6.92 14.54
N MET A 160 -12.66 6.44 15.18
CA MET A 160 -14.00 6.97 14.94
C MET A 160 -14.03 8.49 15.01
N GLU A 161 -13.20 9.10 15.86
CA GLU A 161 -13.01 10.55 15.94
C GLU A 161 -12.47 11.16 14.63
N LEU A 162 -11.46 10.54 14.00
CA LEU A 162 -10.95 10.99 12.71
C LEU A 162 -11.97 10.82 11.60
N LYS A 163 -12.74 9.71 11.60
CA LYS A 163 -13.80 9.47 10.63
C LYS A 163 -14.94 10.49 10.76
N LYS A 164 -15.38 10.78 11.99
CA LYS A 164 -16.35 11.84 12.30
C LYS A 164 -15.83 13.18 11.80
N LYS A 165 -14.59 13.56 12.14
CA LYS A 165 -13.97 14.83 11.71
C LYS A 165 -13.91 15.00 10.18
N VAL A 166 -13.46 13.98 9.45
CA VAL A 166 -13.41 14.03 7.97
C VAL A 166 -14.82 14.11 7.38
N THR A 167 -15.79 13.42 7.97
CA THR A 167 -17.20 13.47 7.55
C THR A 167 -17.80 14.85 7.77
N GLU A 168 -17.53 15.48 8.93
CA GLU A 168 -17.95 16.85 9.24
C GLU A 168 -17.34 17.88 8.28
N GLU A 169 -16.05 17.74 7.97
CA GLU A 169 -15.35 18.61 7.01
C GLU A 169 -16.03 18.54 5.64
N ILE A 170 -16.24 17.33 5.12
CA ILE A 170 -16.89 17.13 3.82
C ILE A 170 -18.34 17.63 3.83
N ALA A 171 -19.07 17.42 4.92
CA ALA A 171 -20.43 17.94 5.06
C ALA A 171 -20.48 19.47 5.04
N ALA A 172 -19.57 20.12 5.77
CA ALA A 172 -19.47 21.58 5.81
C ALA A 172 -19.14 22.18 4.44
N GLU A 173 -18.24 21.54 3.67
CA GLU A 173 -17.93 21.92 2.29
C GLU A 173 -19.14 21.83 1.35
N ASN A 174 -20.09 20.96 1.65
CA ASN A 174 -21.31 20.74 0.87
C ASN A 174 -22.55 21.40 1.50
N ASN A 175 -22.37 22.29 2.49
CA ASN A 175 -23.44 23.00 3.22
C ASN A 175 -24.45 22.07 3.93
N MET A 176 -23.96 20.96 4.48
CA MET A 176 -24.75 19.95 5.19
C MET A 176 -24.36 19.92 6.67
N SER A 177 -25.32 19.63 7.54
CA SER A 177 -25.08 19.32 8.95
C SER A 177 -25.17 17.81 9.17
N VAL A 178 -24.21 17.24 9.89
CA VAL A 178 -24.20 15.81 10.25
C VAL A 178 -24.44 15.69 11.75
N ASP A 179 -25.37 14.79 12.11
CA ASP A 179 -25.59 14.38 13.49
C ASP A 179 -25.05 12.96 13.68
N PHE A 180 -24.13 12.78 14.64
CA PHE A 180 -23.55 11.48 14.97
C PHE A 180 -24.21 10.83 16.18
N SER A 181 -25.26 11.44 16.74
CA SER A 181 -25.96 10.95 17.93
C SER A 181 -26.61 9.58 17.75
N GLU A 182 -26.91 9.18 16.51
CA GLU A 182 -27.47 7.87 16.16
C GLU A 182 -26.42 6.74 16.13
N LEU A 183 -25.12 7.08 16.21
CA LEU A 183 -24.07 6.07 16.34
C LEU A 183 -24.00 5.62 17.80
N ILE A 184 -24.58 4.46 18.08
CA ILE A 184 -24.39 3.79 19.35
C ILE A 184 -22.89 3.49 19.46
N GLU A 185 -22.22 4.14 20.41
CA GLU A 185 -20.83 3.84 20.76
C GLU A 185 -20.81 2.45 21.40
N GLU A 186 -20.53 1.42 20.62
CA GLU A 186 -20.04 0.16 21.17
C GLU A 186 -18.67 0.47 21.78
N THR A 187 -18.67 0.81 23.06
CA THR A 187 -17.46 0.84 23.87
C THR A 187 -16.85 -0.56 23.81
N GLU A 188 -15.70 -0.68 23.15
CA GLU A 188 -14.84 -1.86 23.25
C GLU A 188 -14.36 -1.96 24.71
N GLU A 189 -15.15 -2.59 25.57
CA GLU A 189 -14.66 -3.17 26.81
C GLU A 189 -14.04 -4.52 26.48
N ASP A 190 -12.72 -4.60 26.58
CA ASP A 190 -11.95 -5.83 26.63
C ASP A 190 -12.59 -6.83 27.60
N ASN A 191 -13.10 -7.95 27.07
CA ASN A 191 -13.29 -9.13 27.89
C ASN A 191 -13.02 -10.42 27.11
N ILE A 192 -11.80 -10.91 27.30
CA ILE A 192 -11.40 -12.28 27.05
C ILE A 192 -12.36 -13.17 27.84
N ASN A 193 -13.23 -13.91 27.16
CA ASN A 193 -13.68 -15.23 27.59
C ASN A 193 -14.26 -15.98 26.39
N ALA A 194 -13.42 -16.82 25.79
CA ALA A 194 -13.88 -17.88 24.90
C ALA A 194 -14.63 -18.94 25.73
N PRO A 195 -15.86 -19.34 25.36
CA PRO A 195 -16.40 -20.61 25.79
C PRO A 195 -15.96 -21.69 24.79
N ASN A 196 -14.99 -22.47 25.25
CA ASN A 196 -14.75 -23.87 24.98
C ASN A 196 -15.93 -24.62 24.31
N CYS A 197 -15.76 -25.05 23.06
CA CYS A 197 -16.59 -26.08 22.43
C CYS A 197 -16.03 -27.45 22.81
N GLN A 198 -16.52 -28.03 23.92
CA GLN A 198 -16.32 -29.44 24.24
C GLN A 198 -17.62 -30.22 24.00
N GLU A 199 -17.51 -31.17 23.07
CA GLU A 199 -18.07 -32.52 23.02
C GLU A 199 -19.50 -32.77 23.53
N LEU A 200 -20.36 -33.20 22.60
CA LEU A 200 -21.40 -34.18 22.88
C LEU A 200 -21.22 -35.35 21.91
N ASP A 201 -20.51 -36.37 22.38
CA ASP A 201 -20.62 -37.74 21.88
C ASP A 201 -21.83 -38.39 22.56
N ASP A 202 -22.73 -38.97 21.77
CA ASP A 202 -23.49 -40.17 22.13
C ASP A 202 -23.95 -40.92 20.85
N GLN A 203 -23.10 -41.89 20.47
CA GLN A 203 -23.38 -43.26 20.00
C GLN A 203 -24.56 -43.53 19.04
N MET A 204 -24.30 -43.94 17.78
CA MET A 204 -24.08 -45.35 17.27
C MET A 204 -25.43 -45.99 16.79
N PRO A 205 -25.53 -46.77 15.67
CA PRO A 205 -24.51 -47.68 15.15
C PRO A 205 -24.28 -47.73 13.63
N CYS A 206 -23.06 -48.15 13.31
CA CYS A 206 -22.62 -48.64 12.00
C CYS A 206 -23.25 -50.01 11.72
N GLN A 207 -23.78 -50.19 10.49
CA GLN A 207 -23.97 -51.52 9.92
C GLN A 207 -22.92 -51.74 8.83
N ASP A 208 -22.09 -52.73 9.13
CA ASP A 208 -21.18 -53.44 8.27
C ASP A 208 -21.96 -54.14 7.16
N ASN A 209 -21.49 -54.05 5.91
CA ASN A 209 -21.72 -55.05 4.88
C ASN A 209 -20.55 -54.96 3.89
N THR A 210 -19.73 -56.00 3.97
CA THR A 210 -18.74 -56.43 2.99
C THR A 210 -19.44 -57.13 1.82
N ASP A 211 -18.97 -56.86 0.60
CA ASP A 211 -18.94 -57.73 -0.59
C ASP A 211 -18.31 -56.88 -1.70
N GLU A 212 -17.02 -57.01 -2.01
CA GLU A 212 -16.38 -58.02 -2.88
C GLU A 212 -16.80 -57.95 -4.36
N SER A 213 -15.78 -58.00 -5.23
CA SER A 213 -15.76 -58.10 -6.70
C SER A 213 -15.69 -56.74 -7.43
N SER A 214 -14.89 -56.51 -8.47
CA SER A 214 -13.72 -57.16 -9.10
C SER A 214 -13.51 -56.35 -10.40
N GLU A 215 -12.26 -56.06 -10.77
CA GLU A 215 -11.81 -55.85 -12.17
C GLU A 215 -12.37 -54.59 -12.90
N SER A 216 -11.73 -53.90 -13.83
CA SER A 216 -10.42 -53.97 -14.49
C SER A 216 -10.32 -52.74 -15.42
N ASP A 217 -9.08 -52.30 -15.63
CA ASP A 217 -8.49 -51.80 -16.89
C ASP A 217 -8.88 -50.49 -17.62
N ASP A 218 -7.76 -49.87 -18.03
CA ASP A 218 -7.48 -49.18 -19.29
C ASP A 218 -7.94 -47.74 -19.60
N GLY A 219 -6.92 -46.88 -19.82
CA GLY A 219 -6.61 -46.54 -21.21
C GLY A 219 -6.96 -45.15 -21.76
N HIS A 220 -6.06 -44.20 -21.51
CA HIS A 220 -5.57 -43.15 -22.44
C HIS A 220 -6.48 -41.96 -22.89
N PRO A 221 -5.88 -40.78 -23.22
CA PRO A 221 -6.58 -39.53 -23.47
C PRO A 221 -6.78 -39.23 -24.97
N HIS A 222 -7.88 -38.57 -25.32
CA HIS A 222 -8.09 -38.04 -26.67
C HIS A 222 -7.55 -36.62 -26.81
N SER A 223 -6.47 -36.54 -27.60
CA SER A 223 -5.99 -35.34 -28.28
C SER A 223 -6.97 -34.88 -29.37
N HIS A 224 -7.25 -33.58 -29.44
CA HIS A 224 -7.64 -32.91 -30.69
C HIS A 224 -6.74 -31.70 -30.93
N LYS A 225 -5.80 -31.88 -31.87
CA LYS A 225 -5.17 -30.79 -32.62
C LYS A 225 -6.00 -30.58 -33.89
N THR A 226 -6.30 -29.32 -34.20
CA THR A 226 -6.53 -28.88 -35.59
C THR A 226 -5.67 -27.65 -35.84
N ASN A 227 -4.66 -27.82 -36.69
CA ASN A 227 -3.97 -26.76 -37.41
C ASN A 227 -4.83 -26.34 -38.61
N THR A 228 -4.89 -25.04 -38.92
CA THR A 228 -4.79 -24.45 -40.28
C THR A 228 -4.46 -22.96 -40.11
N SER A 229 -3.22 -22.50 -40.42
CA SER A 229 -2.88 -21.66 -41.60
C SER A 229 -3.92 -20.57 -41.90
N GLY A 230 -3.65 -19.27 -41.81
CA GLY A 230 -2.46 -18.53 -42.26
C GLY A 230 -2.87 -17.71 -43.50
N LEU A 231 -2.98 -16.38 -43.35
CA LEU A 231 -2.95 -15.41 -44.46
C LEU A 231 -2.38 -14.08 -43.93
N GLU A 232 -1.18 -13.77 -44.39
CA GLU A 232 -0.56 -12.44 -44.41
C GLU A 232 -1.20 -11.57 -45.50
N SER A 233 -1.31 -10.26 -45.26
CA SER A 233 -1.03 -9.12 -46.18
C SER A 233 -1.23 -7.85 -45.32
N ASP A 234 -0.19 -7.17 -44.85
CA ASP A 234 0.64 -6.17 -45.53
C ASP A 234 0.02 -4.75 -45.66
N GLU A 235 0.77 -3.81 -45.07
CA GLU A 235 1.13 -2.48 -45.59
C GLU A 235 0.15 -1.27 -45.49
N ASN A 236 0.48 -0.38 -44.54
CA ASN A 236 1.17 0.91 -44.78
C ASN A 236 0.51 2.18 -44.19
N MET A 237 1.27 2.83 -43.30
CA MET A 237 1.57 4.26 -43.15
C MET A 237 0.50 5.30 -43.51
N HIS A 238 0.21 6.21 -42.56
CA HIS A 238 0.33 7.66 -42.76
C HIS A 238 0.47 8.37 -41.41
N GLY A 239 1.55 9.15 -41.28
CA GLY A 239 1.75 10.09 -40.18
C GLY A 239 0.90 11.34 -40.38
N ILE A 240 0.43 11.91 -39.28
CA ILE A 240 0.00 13.30 -39.20
C ILE A 240 0.64 13.92 -37.97
N SER A 241 1.44 14.95 -38.23
CA SER A 241 1.98 15.90 -37.27
C SER A 241 1.01 17.05 -37.03
N ASN A 242 1.21 17.73 -35.90
CA ASN A 242 0.68 19.03 -35.46
C ASN A 242 -0.72 18.94 -34.78
N SER A 243 -1.02 19.65 -33.69
CA SER A 243 -0.60 21.00 -33.30
C SER A 243 -0.85 21.25 -31.80
N ASP A 244 -0.22 22.32 -31.30
CA ASP A 244 -0.47 23.06 -30.07
C ASP A 244 -1.86 22.92 -29.42
N GLY A 245 -1.85 22.63 -28.13
CA GLY A 245 -2.98 22.81 -27.22
C GLY A 245 -2.46 23.38 -25.91
N SER A 246 -2.60 24.68 -25.75
CA SER A 246 -2.37 25.44 -24.53
C SER A 246 -3.33 24.95 -23.45
N ASP A 247 -2.81 24.27 -22.42
CA ASP A 247 -3.59 23.97 -21.21
C ASP A 247 -3.21 24.99 -20.13
N ASP A 248 -4.17 25.87 -19.87
CA ASP A 248 -4.14 26.92 -18.86
C ASP A 248 -3.82 26.36 -17.47
N GLU A 249 -2.84 27.02 -16.83
CA GLU A 249 -2.58 26.92 -15.40
C GLU A 249 -3.83 27.35 -14.60
N VAL A 250 -4.60 26.39 -14.11
CA VAL A 250 -5.47 26.62 -12.95
C VAL A 250 -4.71 26.13 -11.72
N VAL A 251 -3.97 27.07 -11.13
CA VAL A 251 -3.40 26.96 -9.78
C VAL A 251 -4.56 26.85 -8.80
N GLY A 252 -5.01 25.62 -8.56
CA GLY A 252 -5.85 25.31 -7.41
C GLY A 252 -5.03 25.57 -6.15
N GLN A 253 -5.34 26.66 -5.45
CA GLN A 253 -4.82 26.93 -4.12
C GLN A 253 -5.06 25.70 -3.23
N ARG A 254 -4.00 24.90 -3.02
CA ARG A 254 -3.98 23.88 -1.99
C ARG A 254 -3.97 24.61 -0.66
N ASN A 255 -5.13 24.70 -0.04
CA ASN A 255 -5.26 25.14 1.34
C ASN A 255 -4.63 24.07 2.26
N ARG A 256 -3.30 23.99 2.27
CA ARG A 256 -2.54 23.21 3.25
C ARG A 256 -2.53 24.01 4.55
N ARG A 257 -3.65 23.95 5.25
CA ARG A 257 -3.78 24.63 6.52
C ARG A 257 -4.41 23.62 7.48
N TRP A 258 -3.61 23.23 8.47
CA TRP A 258 -4.01 22.63 9.75
C TRP A 258 -4.16 21.10 9.83
N TRP A 259 -3.03 20.38 9.80
CA TRP A 259 -2.89 19.12 10.54
C TRP A 259 -1.63 19.14 11.41
N HIS A 260 -1.60 20.07 12.35
CA HIS A 260 -0.75 20.00 13.53
C HIS A 260 -1.65 20.20 14.73
N LEU A 261 -2.18 19.11 15.27
CA LEU A 261 -2.65 18.97 16.66
C LEU A 261 -3.06 17.51 16.83
N GLY A 262 -2.17 16.75 17.47
CA GLY A 262 -2.39 15.32 17.72
C GLY A 262 -1.12 14.58 18.14
N CYS A 263 -0.26 15.20 18.97
CA CYS A 263 0.75 14.49 19.75
C CYS A 263 0.93 15.24 21.07
N ALA A 264 0.13 14.86 22.06
CA ALA A 264 0.43 14.98 23.49
C ALA A 264 -0.19 13.74 24.16
#